data_AF-A0A7S4B8S6-F1
#
_entry.id   AF-A0A7S4B8S6-F1
#
_cell.length_a   1.000
_cell.length_b   1.000
_cell.length_c   1.000
_cell.angle_alpha   90.00
_cell.angle_beta   90.00
_cell.angle_gamma   90.00
#
_symmetry.space_group_name_H-M   'P 1'
#
loop_
_entity.id
_entity.type
_entity.pdbx_description
1 polymer ?
#
loop_
_entity_poly.entity_id
_entity_poly.type
_entity_poly.pdbx_seq_one_letter_code
_entity_poly.pdbx_strand_id
1 'polypeptide(L)'
;AQLVGFSETELRQCLAAAGQPGHAGLEQLHAQAVRLLQSLSHAQQDDAKSLALLAERAVSIANSVVLQRGAQDAALPCCHGGGGVGVIASEQWGGFDLARRSGLEARLGLVHLVDLVRMDNGETELCVLNPFIDEAQAAEALQCATLVLLVANRVGQVVRCLEEARALCALLSKQIHLSSRVQHSQSQRRAIEREALSKADVLADSLTARRHYMELAPVSGGACTLSCERLHTRPRSVAGADGGGEYVFDPRFLIFEFTHNMLLREAQVVLLRRFLKAFYSGSSLCHQLIMGQGKTTVIAPLLSLIIADGAHLVVNVVPIHLLPSARGVLRDKLGTVERRPVYGMRFDRYTRVTHSLLARLGHTRRVRGVLLIDPTSLKSIMLKFIEGIATLEGEVPVVHANSSDLREEIVHRLQRLLGFRRKRRVSVGRTQERELRAESSVLAQMLSLFRGSVGLLDEVDVLLHPLRSELNWPHGDRNTINFAPLRWQLPFHLLDGVLYPATRKCTAAWHESPEALLLLGRLTSAMELGVREFAVQSTPHTVLLQRGFYCETLQPLLTRWALLWLR
;
A
#
# COMPACT_ATOMS: atom_id res chain seq x y z
N ALA A 1 -9.68 -20.68 -19.60
CA ALA A 1 -8.94 -19.39 -19.57
C ALA A 1 -9.16 -18.55 -20.84
N GLN A 2 -10.39 -18.52 -21.38
CA GLN A 2 -10.76 -17.64 -22.51
C GLN A 2 -12.13 -17.04 -22.17
N LEU A 3 -12.24 -15.71 -22.13
CA LEU A 3 -13.47 -15.02 -21.76
C LEU A 3 -14.58 -15.18 -22.79
N VAL A 4 -14.18 -15.38 -24.04
CA VAL A 4 -15.02 -15.57 -25.21
C VAL A 4 -14.27 -16.60 -26.06
N GLY A 5 -14.96 -17.51 -26.73
CA GLY A 5 -14.37 -18.62 -27.52
C GLY A 5 -13.55 -18.21 -28.74
N PHE A 6 -12.89 -17.05 -28.70
CA PHE A 6 -11.84 -16.65 -29.62
C PHE A 6 -10.49 -17.14 -29.06
N SER A 7 -9.74 -17.84 -29.89
CA SER A 7 -8.34 -18.14 -29.62
C SER A 7 -7.51 -16.86 -29.55
N GLU A 8 -6.46 -16.86 -28.74
CA GLU A 8 -5.48 -15.75 -28.66
C GLU A 8 -4.92 -15.40 -30.05
N THR A 9 -4.80 -16.41 -30.91
CA THR A 9 -4.43 -16.30 -32.32
C THR A 9 -5.48 -15.58 -33.16
N GLU A 10 -6.77 -15.88 -33.00
CA GLU A 10 -7.85 -15.17 -33.72
C GLU A 10 -7.94 -13.71 -33.26
N LEU A 11 -7.84 -13.43 -31.97
CA LEU A 11 -7.83 -12.06 -31.44
C LEU A 11 -6.64 -11.26 -31.99
N ARG A 12 -5.43 -11.83 -31.99
CA ARG A 12 -4.24 -11.18 -32.55
C ARG A 12 -4.27 -11.08 -34.06
N GLN A 13 -4.85 -12.02 -34.80
CA GLN A 13 -5.04 -11.93 -36.25
C GLN A 13 -6.05 -10.85 -36.63
N CYS A 14 -7.14 -10.71 -35.87
CA CYS A 14 -8.10 -9.60 -36.01
C CYS A 14 -7.43 -8.24 -35.80
N LEU A 15 -6.52 -8.13 -34.84
CA LEU A 15 -5.77 -6.90 -34.55
C LEU A 15 -4.61 -6.66 -35.52
N ALA A 16 -3.94 -7.70 -36.01
CA ALA A 16 -2.89 -7.58 -37.01
C ALA A 16 -3.44 -7.14 -38.37
N ALA A 17 -4.68 -7.53 -38.72
CA ALA A 17 -5.40 -7.00 -39.86
C ALA A 17 -5.67 -5.48 -39.73
N ALA A 18 -5.61 -4.91 -38.51
CA ALA A 18 -5.72 -3.47 -38.27
C ALA A 18 -4.54 -2.66 -38.80
N GLY A 19 -3.39 -3.30 -39.01
CA GLY A 19 -2.18 -2.66 -39.51
C GLY A 19 -2.15 -2.43 -41.02
N GLN A 20 -3.18 -2.81 -41.79
CA GLN A 20 -3.25 -2.56 -43.24
C GLN A 20 -4.08 -1.30 -43.53
N PRO A 21 -3.45 -0.16 -43.88
CA PRO A 21 -4.12 1.12 -44.00
C PRO A 21 -4.90 1.20 -45.33
N GLY A 22 -6.20 0.94 -45.27
CA GLY A 22 -7.16 1.18 -46.35
C GLY A 22 -8.58 1.35 -45.80
N HIS A 23 -9.45 2.07 -46.53
CA HIS A 23 -10.85 2.29 -46.14
C HIS A 23 -11.61 0.97 -45.87
N ALA A 24 -11.34 -0.05 -46.69
CA ALA A 24 -11.91 -1.38 -46.53
C ALA A 24 -11.40 -2.12 -45.27
N GLY A 25 -10.16 -1.88 -44.84
CA GLY A 25 -9.61 -2.46 -43.61
C GLY A 25 -10.28 -1.90 -42.37
N LEU A 26 -10.54 -0.58 -42.32
CA LEU A 26 -11.22 0.08 -41.21
C LEU A 26 -12.68 -0.39 -41.05
N GLU A 27 -13.40 -0.59 -42.15
CA GLU A 27 -14.77 -1.13 -42.12
C GLU A 27 -14.81 -2.58 -41.63
N GLN A 28 -13.85 -3.41 -42.04
CA GLN A 28 -13.72 -4.78 -41.55
C GLN A 28 -13.41 -4.83 -40.05
N LEU A 29 -12.51 -3.98 -39.57
CA LEU A 29 -12.20 -3.85 -38.14
C LEU A 29 -13.41 -3.40 -37.33
N HIS A 30 -14.14 -2.40 -37.82
CA HIS A 30 -15.35 -1.94 -37.16
C HIS A 30 -16.40 -3.06 -37.09
N ALA A 31 -16.61 -3.82 -38.17
CA ALA A 31 -17.51 -4.98 -38.17
C ALA A 31 -17.07 -6.10 -37.22
N GLN A 32 -15.76 -6.33 -37.06
CA GLN A 32 -15.21 -7.28 -36.09
C GLN A 32 -15.41 -6.79 -34.65
N ALA A 33 -15.13 -5.52 -34.37
CA ALA A 33 -15.33 -4.93 -33.04
C ALA A 33 -16.80 -4.95 -32.61
N VAL A 34 -17.75 -4.74 -33.54
CA VAL A 34 -19.19 -4.89 -33.28
C VAL A 34 -19.56 -6.34 -32.95
N ARG A 35 -19.03 -7.33 -33.68
CA ARG A 35 -19.26 -8.76 -33.37
C ARG A 35 -18.69 -9.16 -32.01
N LEU A 36 -17.51 -8.67 -31.68
CA LEU A 36 -16.89 -8.87 -30.35
C LEU A 36 -17.77 -8.28 -29.25
N LEU A 37 -18.30 -7.06 -29.45
CA LEU A 37 -19.20 -6.40 -28.50
C LEU A 37 -20.48 -7.21 -28.27
N GLN A 38 -21.10 -7.73 -29.32
CA GLN A 38 -22.27 -8.61 -29.21
C GLN A 38 -21.94 -9.89 -28.43
N SER A 39 -20.81 -10.53 -28.72
CA SER A 39 -20.35 -11.74 -28.04
C SER A 39 -20.07 -11.51 -26.56
N LEU A 40 -19.40 -10.41 -26.23
CA LEU A 40 -19.14 -9.99 -24.85
C LEU A 40 -20.43 -9.65 -24.10
N SER A 41 -21.40 -9.04 -24.78
CA SER A 41 -22.71 -8.73 -24.17
C SER A 41 -23.51 -9.99 -23.87
N HIS A 42 -23.44 -11.01 -24.73
CA HIS A 42 -24.06 -12.31 -24.48
C HIS A 42 -23.36 -13.02 -23.30
N ALA A 43 -22.03 -13.06 -23.31
CA ALA A 43 -21.24 -13.64 -22.22
C ALA A 43 -21.55 -12.97 -20.87
N GLN A 44 -21.71 -11.63 -20.83
CA GLN A 44 -22.11 -10.91 -19.63
C GLN A 44 -23.48 -11.37 -19.09
N GLN A 45 -24.46 -11.57 -19.97
CA GLN A 45 -25.80 -12.00 -19.59
C GLN A 45 -25.81 -13.43 -19.06
N ASP A 46 -25.07 -14.33 -19.69
CA ASP A 46 -24.95 -15.73 -19.27
C ASP A 46 -24.19 -15.86 -17.94
N ASP A 47 -23.08 -15.14 -17.79
CA ASP A 47 -22.30 -15.13 -16.55
C ASP A 47 -23.14 -14.51 -15.40
N ALA A 48 -23.95 -13.48 -15.66
CA ALA A 48 -24.83 -12.89 -14.65
C ALA A 48 -25.94 -13.86 -14.17
N LYS A 49 -26.54 -14.63 -15.09
CA LYS A 49 -27.50 -15.69 -14.74
C LYS A 49 -26.83 -16.80 -13.93
N SER A 50 -25.64 -17.23 -14.37
CA SER A 50 -24.84 -18.26 -13.69
C SER A 50 -24.44 -17.81 -12.28
N LEU A 51 -24.06 -16.54 -12.11
CA LEU A 51 -23.74 -15.95 -10.83
C LEU A 51 -24.91 -16.05 -9.84
N ALA A 52 -26.12 -15.68 -10.27
CA ALA A 52 -27.31 -15.74 -9.42
C ALA A 52 -27.62 -17.18 -8.99
N LEU A 53 -27.61 -18.13 -9.93
CA LEU A 53 -27.86 -19.54 -9.66
C LEU A 53 -26.82 -20.14 -8.70
N LEU A 54 -25.53 -19.85 -8.90
CA LEU A 54 -24.46 -20.35 -8.05
C LEU A 54 -24.51 -19.73 -6.65
N ALA A 55 -24.86 -18.44 -6.54
CA ALA A 55 -25.00 -17.75 -5.26
C ALA A 55 -26.19 -18.33 -4.46
N GLU A 56 -27.34 -18.54 -5.11
CA GLU A 56 -28.50 -19.19 -4.51
C GLU A 56 -28.17 -20.62 -4.07
N ARG A 57 -27.48 -21.40 -4.91
CA ARG A 57 -27.03 -22.75 -4.55
C ARG A 57 -26.09 -22.75 -3.37
N ALA A 58 -25.07 -21.89 -3.35
CA ALA A 58 -24.11 -21.81 -2.24
C ALA A 58 -24.82 -21.48 -0.91
N VAL A 59 -25.71 -20.50 -0.92
CA VAL A 59 -26.50 -20.10 0.26
C VAL A 59 -27.49 -21.19 0.66
N SER A 60 -28.12 -21.87 -0.30
CA SER A 60 -29.06 -22.96 -0.05
C SER A 60 -28.37 -24.14 0.62
N ILE A 61 -27.21 -24.60 0.11
CA ILE A 61 -26.44 -25.69 0.71
C ILE A 61 -25.97 -25.31 2.11
N ALA A 62 -25.40 -24.10 2.28
CA ALA A 62 -24.91 -23.64 3.57
C ALA A 62 -25.99 -23.54 4.66
N ASN A 63 -27.22 -23.22 4.28
CA ASN A 63 -28.36 -23.16 5.20
C ASN A 63 -29.24 -24.42 5.15
N SER A 64 -28.87 -25.43 4.37
CA SER A 64 -29.62 -26.66 4.25
C SER A 64 -29.67 -27.38 5.60
N VAL A 65 -30.72 -28.17 5.77
CA VAL A 65 -30.91 -29.03 6.92
C VAL A 65 -31.16 -30.41 6.36
N VAL A 66 -30.17 -31.30 6.47
CA VAL A 66 -30.40 -32.72 6.21
C VAL A 66 -30.77 -33.36 7.54
N LEU A 67 -32.05 -33.65 7.71
CA LEU A 67 -32.45 -34.66 8.70
C LEU A 67 -31.80 -35.96 8.22
N GLN A 68 -30.81 -36.48 8.95
CA GLN A 68 -30.26 -37.81 8.68
C GLN A 68 -31.43 -38.80 8.71
N ARG A 69 -31.96 -39.15 7.53
CA ARG A 69 -32.98 -40.18 7.35
C ARG A 69 -32.30 -41.53 7.56
N GLY A 70 -32.08 -41.89 8.81
CA GLY A 70 -31.86 -43.27 9.22
C GLY A 70 -33.19 -44.02 9.21
N ALA A 71 -33.39 -44.83 8.17
CA ALA A 71 -34.32 -45.96 8.04
C ALA A 71 -35.79 -45.69 7.58
N GLN A 72 -36.03 -46.13 6.33
CA GLN A 72 -37.25 -46.78 5.79
C GLN A 72 -38.42 -45.83 5.44
N ASP A 73 -38.99 -45.78 4.23
CA ASP A 73 -39.33 -46.88 3.30
C ASP A 73 -39.81 -48.13 4.03
N ALA A 74 -40.75 -47.93 4.96
CA ALA A 74 -41.70 -48.93 5.40
C ALA A 74 -43.03 -48.21 5.60
N ALA A 75 -44.07 -48.74 4.97
CA ALA A 75 -45.45 -48.28 5.07
C ALA A 75 -45.84 -47.93 6.51
N LEU A 76 -46.67 -46.90 6.67
CA LEU A 76 -47.37 -46.62 7.94
C LEU A 76 -47.89 -47.93 8.57
N PRO A 77 -47.62 -48.16 9.87
CA PRO A 77 -48.63 -48.76 10.72
C PRO A 77 -48.93 -47.81 11.87
N CYS A 78 -50.22 -47.62 12.05
CA CYS A 78 -50.86 -47.01 13.19
C CYS A 78 -50.19 -47.48 14.51
N CYS A 79 -49.87 -46.52 15.37
CA CYS A 79 -49.82 -46.63 16.84
C CYS A 79 -49.44 -47.99 17.46
N HIS A 80 -48.19 -48.12 17.92
CA HIS A 80 -47.84 -48.22 19.35
C HIS A 80 -46.34 -48.50 19.56
N GLY A 81 -45.73 -47.68 20.43
CA GLY A 81 -44.56 -48.05 21.24
C GLY A 81 -43.22 -48.23 20.52
N GLY A 82 -42.51 -47.13 20.23
CA GLY A 82 -41.10 -47.20 19.83
C GLY A 82 -40.61 -46.02 18.98
N GLY A 83 -40.81 -44.77 19.43
CA GLY A 83 -40.47 -43.57 18.66
C GLY A 83 -39.58 -42.61 19.46
N GLY A 84 -38.28 -42.91 19.58
CA GLY A 84 -37.32 -42.05 20.28
C GLY A 84 -36.48 -41.17 19.36
N VAL A 85 -35.99 -41.71 18.25
CA VAL A 85 -34.91 -41.05 17.47
C VAL A 85 -35.46 -40.08 16.42
N GLY A 86 -36.58 -40.39 15.77
CA GLY A 86 -37.18 -39.55 14.72
C GLY A 86 -37.84 -38.26 15.23
N VAL A 87 -38.37 -38.27 16.45
CA VAL A 87 -39.06 -37.10 17.05
C VAL A 87 -38.05 -36.05 17.50
N ILE A 88 -36.95 -36.48 18.15
CA ILE A 88 -35.90 -35.59 18.67
C ILE A 88 -35.21 -34.80 17.53
N ALA A 89 -34.94 -35.44 16.39
CA ALA A 89 -34.34 -34.77 15.23
C ALA A 89 -35.26 -33.67 14.65
N SER A 90 -36.59 -33.89 14.68
CA SER A 90 -37.57 -32.90 14.23
C SER A 90 -37.73 -31.72 15.19
N GLU A 91 -37.60 -31.95 16.50
CA GLU A 91 -37.64 -30.90 17.53
C GLU A 91 -36.37 -30.04 17.51
N GLN A 92 -35.20 -30.66 17.35
CA GLN A 92 -33.93 -29.94 17.21
C GLN A 92 -33.91 -29.05 15.96
N TRP A 93 -34.45 -29.55 14.85
CA TRP A 93 -34.63 -28.74 13.64
C TRP A 93 -35.60 -27.57 13.86
N GLY A 94 -36.78 -27.84 14.45
CA GLY A 94 -37.76 -26.80 14.71
C GLY A 94 -37.21 -25.71 15.63
N GLY A 95 -36.45 -26.10 16.65
CA GLY A 95 -35.71 -25.20 17.54
C GLY A 95 -34.69 -24.34 16.79
N PHE A 96 -33.89 -24.95 15.92
CA PHE A 96 -32.88 -24.25 15.11
C PHE A 96 -33.49 -23.27 14.09
N ASP A 97 -34.56 -23.66 13.36
CA ASP A 97 -35.23 -22.72 12.45
C ASP A 97 -35.92 -21.57 13.19
N LEU A 98 -36.54 -21.84 14.35
CA LEU A 98 -37.10 -20.80 15.21
C LEU A 98 -36.01 -19.89 15.80
N ALA A 99 -34.84 -20.44 16.17
CA ALA A 99 -33.69 -19.67 16.63
C ALA A 99 -33.16 -18.74 15.52
N ARG A 100 -33.08 -19.22 14.27
CA ARG A 100 -32.74 -18.39 13.10
C ARG A 100 -33.77 -17.28 12.85
N ARG A 101 -35.07 -17.58 12.96
CA ARG A 101 -36.14 -16.58 12.76
C ARG A 101 -36.19 -15.54 13.88
N SER A 102 -35.89 -15.93 15.11
CA SER A 102 -35.81 -15.04 16.27
C SER A 102 -34.49 -14.26 16.34
N GLY A 103 -33.52 -14.56 15.48
CA GLY A 103 -32.21 -13.91 15.42
C GLY A 103 -31.21 -14.38 16.47
N LEU A 104 -31.52 -15.47 17.19
CA LEU A 104 -30.59 -16.14 18.11
C LEU A 104 -29.47 -16.86 17.35
N GLU A 105 -29.76 -17.33 16.13
CA GLU A 105 -28.77 -17.95 15.25
C GLU A 105 -28.66 -17.22 13.91
N ALA A 106 -27.45 -17.17 13.38
CA ALA A 106 -27.18 -16.46 12.13
C ALA A 106 -27.66 -17.27 10.92
N ARG A 107 -28.40 -16.61 10.02
CA ARG A 107 -28.59 -17.10 8.65
C ARG A 107 -27.36 -16.74 7.82
N LEU A 108 -26.80 -17.73 7.13
CA LEU A 108 -25.56 -17.56 6.38
C LEU A 108 -25.85 -16.96 5.01
N GLY A 109 -25.38 -15.73 4.77
CA GLY A 109 -25.42 -15.11 3.44
C GLY A 109 -24.12 -15.35 2.67
N LEU A 110 -24.10 -14.93 1.40
CA LEU A 110 -22.91 -15.06 0.55
C LEU A 110 -21.67 -14.37 1.15
N VAL A 111 -21.85 -13.22 1.83
CA VAL A 111 -20.73 -12.51 2.48
C VAL A 111 -20.06 -13.38 3.54
N HIS A 112 -20.84 -14.09 4.37
CA HIS A 112 -20.29 -15.02 5.36
C HIS A 112 -19.56 -16.18 4.70
N LEU A 113 -20.08 -16.69 3.58
CA LEU A 113 -19.40 -17.76 2.82
C LEU A 113 -18.07 -17.29 2.21
N VAL A 114 -18.00 -16.06 1.71
CA VAL A 114 -16.75 -15.47 1.21
C VAL A 114 -15.72 -15.34 2.33
N ASP A 115 -16.14 -14.93 3.53
CA ASP A 115 -15.26 -14.89 4.70
C ASP A 115 -14.75 -16.29 5.08
N LEU A 116 -15.61 -17.31 5.02
CA LEU A 116 -15.26 -18.71 5.32
C LEU A 116 -14.33 -19.31 4.25
N VAL A 117 -14.52 -19.03 2.96
CA VAL A 117 -13.62 -19.49 1.87
C VAL A 117 -12.18 -19.06 2.14
N ARG A 118 -12.01 -17.89 2.75
CA ARG A 118 -10.72 -17.30 3.09
C ARG A 118 -10.03 -17.95 4.28
N MET A 119 -10.79 -18.52 5.22
CA MET A 119 -10.25 -19.12 6.45
C MET A 119 -9.66 -20.50 6.16
N ASP A 120 -8.57 -20.84 6.85
CA ASP A 120 -7.92 -22.15 6.72
C ASP A 120 -8.81 -23.29 7.24
N ASN A 121 -9.69 -23.00 8.21
CA ASN A 121 -10.66 -23.91 8.83
C ASN A 121 -12.11 -23.62 8.43
N GLY A 122 -12.33 -23.00 7.26
CA GLY A 122 -13.65 -22.53 6.82
C GLY A 122 -14.74 -23.62 6.80
N GLU A 123 -14.40 -24.85 6.41
CA GLU A 123 -15.33 -26.00 6.40
C GLU A 123 -15.82 -26.33 7.81
N THR A 124 -14.88 -26.41 8.76
CA THR A 124 -15.18 -26.74 10.15
C THR A 124 -15.99 -25.63 10.81
N GLU A 125 -15.65 -24.36 10.57
CA GLU A 125 -16.42 -23.21 11.05
C GLU A 125 -17.83 -23.19 10.46
N LEU A 126 -17.99 -23.58 9.19
CA LEU A 126 -19.30 -23.69 8.56
C LEU A 126 -20.17 -24.76 9.24
N CYS A 127 -19.60 -25.92 9.58
CA CYS A 127 -20.29 -26.96 10.36
C CYS A 127 -20.62 -26.51 11.80
N VAL A 128 -19.83 -25.62 12.41
CA VAL A 128 -20.15 -25.02 13.71
C VAL A 128 -21.33 -24.05 13.60
N LEU A 129 -21.36 -23.24 12.54
CA LEU A 129 -22.44 -22.29 12.28
C LEU A 129 -23.75 -22.97 11.85
N ASN A 130 -23.65 -24.14 11.22
CA ASN A 130 -24.80 -24.98 10.89
C ASN A 130 -24.50 -26.45 11.26
N PRO A 131 -24.98 -26.93 12.42
CA PRO A 131 -24.75 -28.31 12.85
C PRO A 131 -25.44 -29.38 11.98
N PHE A 132 -26.33 -29.00 11.06
CA PHE A 132 -27.13 -29.91 10.24
C PHE A 132 -26.56 -30.18 8.85
N ILE A 133 -25.33 -29.71 8.58
CA ILE A 133 -24.61 -29.98 7.33
C ILE A 133 -23.38 -30.86 7.60
N ASP A 134 -23.17 -31.81 6.71
CA ASP A 134 -21.98 -32.68 6.75
C ASP A 134 -20.76 -31.95 6.17
N GLU A 135 -19.55 -32.44 6.49
CA GLU A 135 -18.29 -31.85 6.00
C GLU A 135 -18.22 -31.80 4.46
N ALA A 136 -18.81 -32.80 3.79
CA ALA A 136 -18.90 -32.83 2.33
C ALA A 136 -19.79 -31.70 1.77
N GLN A 137 -20.90 -31.40 2.44
CA GLN A 137 -21.79 -30.30 2.05
C GLN A 137 -21.18 -28.94 2.36
N ALA A 138 -20.44 -28.83 3.47
CA ALA A 138 -19.65 -27.64 3.78
C ALA A 138 -18.60 -27.38 2.69
N ALA A 139 -17.87 -28.41 2.26
CA ALA A 139 -16.92 -28.32 1.15
C ALA A 139 -17.61 -27.91 -0.16
N GLU A 140 -18.76 -28.50 -0.50
CA GLU A 140 -19.54 -28.13 -1.70
C GLU A 140 -20.01 -26.67 -1.64
N ALA A 141 -20.50 -26.20 -0.50
CA ALA A 141 -20.94 -24.82 -0.32
C ALA A 141 -19.79 -23.81 -0.54
N LEU A 142 -18.60 -24.09 0.02
CA LEU A 142 -17.42 -23.25 -0.17
C LEU A 142 -16.85 -23.32 -1.59
N GLN A 143 -16.93 -24.49 -2.25
CA GLN A 143 -16.61 -24.61 -3.68
C GLN A 143 -17.57 -23.78 -4.53
N CYS A 144 -18.88 -23.83 -4.26
CA CYS A 144 -19.86 -22.98 -4.93
C CYS A 144 -19.57 -21.49 -4.71
N ALA A 145 -19.27 -21.07 -3.47
CA ALA A 145 -18.90 -19.69 -3.18
C ALA A 145 -17.61 -19.26 -3.91
N THR A 146 -16.64 -20.16 -4.05
CA THR A 146 -15.42 -19.92 -4.83
C THR A 146 -15.72 -19.74 -6.32
N LEU A 147 -16.62 -20.56 -6.87
CA LEU A 147 -17.10 -20.41 -8.25
C LEU A 147 -17.86 -19.09 -8.44
N VAL A 148 -18.67 -18.67 -7.47
CA VAL A 148 -19.33 -17.35 -7.48
C VAL A 148 -18.29 -16.24 -7.59
N LEU A 149 -17.22 -16.27 -6.80
CA LEU A 149 -16.13 -15.29 -6.88
C LEU A 149 -15.41 -15.30 -8.24
N LEU A 150 -15.23 -16.48 -8.84
CA LEU A 150 -14.60 -16.60 -10.16
C LEU A 150 -15.49 -16.02 -11.27
N VAL A 151 -16.78 -16.36 -11.26
CA VAL A 151 -17.76 -15.83 -12.21
C VAL A 151 -17.92 -14.33 -12.01
N ALA A 152 -17.99 -13.83 -10.78
CA ALA A 152 -18.07 -12.39 -10.49
C ALA A 152 -16.86 -11.63 -11.04
N ASN A 153 -15.65 -12.16 -10.83
CA ASN A 153 -14.43 -11.58 -11.38
C ASN A 153 -14.42 -11.62 -12.92
N ARG A 154 -14.96 -12.70 -13.53
CA ARG A 154 -15.13 -12.81 -14.97
C ARG A 154 -16.11 -11.76 -15.50
N VAL A 155 -17.27 -11.58 -14.86
CA VAL A 155 -18.23 -10.52 -15.20
C VAL A 155 -17.57 -9.15 -15.15
N GLY A 156 -16.81 -8.86 -14.08
CA GLY A 156 -16.06 -7.61 -13.95
C GLY A 156 -15.06 -7.38 -15.09
N GLN A 157 -14.35 -8.44 -15.51
CA GLN A 157 -13.45 -8.38 -16.66
C GLN A 157 -14.19 -8.17 -17.98
N VAL A 158 -15.30 -8.88 -18.22
CA VAL A 158 -16.15 -8.70 -19.41
C VAL A 158 -16.68 -7.28 -19.50
N VAL A 159 -17.13 -6.69 -18.39
CA VAL A 159 -17.64 -5.31 -18.35
C VAL A 159 -16.55 -4.30 -18.74
N ARG A 160 -15.32 -4.45 -18.22
CA ARG A 160 -14.19 -3.59 -18.63
C ARG A 160 -13.88 -3.75 -20.12
N CYS A 161 -13.86 -4.99 -20.63
CA CYS A 161 -13.65 -5.25 -22.06
C CYS A 161 -14.77 -4.68 -22.92
N LEU A 162 -16.02 -4.69 -22.45
CA LEU A 162 -17.16 -4.07 -23.15
C LEU A 162 -17.01 -2.54 -23.25
N GLU A 163 -16.55 -1.89 -22.18
CA GLU A 163 -16.30 -0.44 -22.18
C GLU A 163 -15.18 -0.07 -23.17
N GLU A 164 -14.07 -0.82 -23.18
CA GLU A 164 -12.98 -0.60 -24.13
C GLU A 164 -13.39 -0.91 -25.58
N ALA A 165 -14.17 -1.98 -25.80
CA ALA A 165 -14.70 -2.31 -27.12
C ALA A 165 -15.66 -1.23 -27.64
N ARG A 166 -16.54 -0.69 -26.79
CA ARG A 166 -17.43 0.45 -27.14
C ARG A 166 -16.63 1.69 -27.52
N ALA A 167 -15.59 2.01 -26.74
CA ALA A 167 -14.72 3.14 -27.03
C ALA A 167 -13.98 2.96 -28.36
N LEU A 168 -13.48 1.75 -28.65
CA LEU A 168 -12.84 1.42 -29.92
C LEU A 168 -13.81 1.56 -31.10
N CYS A 169 -15.04 1.03 -31.00
CA CYS A 169 -16.08 1.19 -32.03
C CYS A 169 -16.40 2.67 -32.30
N ALA A 170 -16.46 3.50 -31.25
CA ALA A 170 -16.71 4.94 -31.39
C ALA A 170 -15.57 5.67 -32.13
N LEU A 171 -14.31 5.32 -31.85
CA LEU A 171 -13.16 5.88 -32.57
C LEU A 171 -13.12 5.42 -34.04
N LEU A 172 -13.36 4.14 -34.30
CA LEU A 172 -13.36 3.58 -35.64
C LEU A 172 -14.49 4.17 -36.50
N SER A 173 -15.70 4.29 -35.97
CA SER A 173 -16.82 4.92 -36.69
C SER A 173 -16.54 6.39 -37.01
N LYS A 174 -15.97 7.15 -36.05
CA LYS A 174 -15.51 8.52 -36.27
C LYS A 174 -14.46 8.60 -37.38
N GLN A 175 -13.52 7.66 -37.42
CA GLN A 175 -12.48 7.61 -38.45
C GLN A 175 -13.03 7.26 -39.83
N ILE A 176 -13.99 6.34 -39.94
CA ILE A 176 -14.70 6.03 -41.19
C ILE A 176 -15.43 7.27 -41.72
N HIS A 177 -16.16 7.99 -40.85
CA HIS A 177 -16.85 9.24 -41.23
C HIS A 177 -15.89 10.38 -41.63
N LEU A 178 -14.70 10.46 -41.04
CA LEU A 178 -13.69 11.46 -41.41
C LEU A 178 -12.94 11.10 -42.71
N SER A 179 -12.87 9.82 -43.04
CA SER A 179 -12.22 9.33 -44.26
C SER A 179 -13.03 9.66 -45.51
N SER A 180 -14.37 9.70 -45.40
CA SER A 180 -15.27 10.09 -46.48
C SER A 180 -15.35 11.60 -46.74
N ARG A 181 -14.88 12.45 -45.81
CA ARG A 181 -14.84 13.92 -45.97
C ARG A 181 -13.44 14.38 -46.40
N VAL A 182 -13.34 15.03 -47.56
CA VAL A 182 -12.08 15.41 -48.26
C VAL A 182 -11.26 16.49 -47.53
N GLN A 183 -11.82 17.22 -46.56
CA GLN A 183 -11.23 18.47 -46.04
C GLN A 183 -10.41 18.36 -44.73
N HIS A 184 -10.18 17.18 -44.16
CA HIS A 184 -9.42 17.05 -42.90
C HIS A 184 -7.92 16.83 -43.10
N SER A 185 -7.11 17.49 -42.26
CA SER A 185 -5.65 17.38 -42.27
C SER A 185 -5.18 15.95 -42.02
N GLN A 186 -4.23 15.47 -42.84
CA GLN A 186 -3.64 14.12 -42.72
C GLN A 186 -3.09 13.83 -41.31
N SER A 187 -2.68 14.87 -40.56
CA SER A 187 -2.21 14.74 -39.19
C SER A 187 -3.29 14.30 -38.21
N GLN A 188 -4.52 14.79 -38.35
CA GLN A 188 -5.65 14.40 -37.49
C GLN A 188 -6.06 12.95 -37.73
N ARG A 189 -6.03 12.48 -38.99
CA ARG A 189 -6.33 11.08 -39.33
C ARG A 189 -5.31 10.12 -38.69
N ARG A 190 -4.02 10.43 -38.79
CA ARG A 190 -2.94 9.63 -38.17
C ARG A 190 -2.99 9.63 -36.64
N ALA A 191 -3.46 10.72 -36.02
CA ALA A 191 -3.60 10.79 -34.57
C ALA A 191 -4.69 9.83 -34.06
N ILE A 192 -5.87 9.84 -34.71
CA ILE A 192 -7.00 8.97 -34.35
C ILE A 192 -6.65 7.50 -34.62
N GLU A 193 -5.95 7.21 -35.72
CA GLU A 193 -5.49 5.85 -36.05
C GLU A 193 -4.56 5.29 -34.97
N ARG A 194 -3.59 6.08 -34.50
CA ARG A 194 -2.70 5.67 -33.39
C ARG A 194 -3.46 5.45 -32.09
N GLU A 195 -4.47 6.28 -31.81
CA GLU A 195 -5.32 6.14 -30.64
C GLU A 195 -6.17 4.85 -30.71
N ALA A 196 -6.74 4.54 -31.88
CA ALA A 196 -7.51 3.32 -32.12
C ALA A 196 -6.64 2.06 -31.97
N LEU A 197 -5.44 2.05 -32.56
CA LEU A 197 -4.49 0.94 -32.42
C LEU A 197 -4.09 0.71 -30.96
N SER A 198 -3.74 1.77 -30.24
CA SER A 198 -3.40 1.71 -28.81
C SER A 198 -4.55 1.12 -27.97
N LYS A 199 -5.81 1.53 -28.23
CA LYS A 199 -6.97 0.94 -27.55
C LYS A 199 -7.24 -0.51 -27.94
N ALA A 200 -6.98 -0.85 -29.19
CA ALA A 200 -7.14 -2.22 -29.68
C ALA A 200 -6.13 -3.17 -29.01
N ASP A 201 -4.88 -2.73 -28.82
CA ASP A 201 -3.86 -3.46 -28.07
C ASP A 201 -4.25 -3.66 -26.59
N VAL A 202 -4.73 -2.59 -25.93
CA VAL A 202 -5.21 -2.68 -24.53
C VAL A 202 -6.39 -3.63 -24.39
N LEU A 203 -7.31 -3.65 -25.35
CA LEU A 203 -8.43 -4.58 -25.38
C LEU A 203 -7.95 -6.02 -25.57
N ALA A 204 -6.97 -6.24 -26.45
CA ALA A 204 -6.34 -7.53 -26.69
C ALA A 204 -5.72 -8.10 -25.41
N ASP A 205 -4.92 -7.28 -24.72
CA ASP A 205 -4.26 -7.64 -23.48
C ASP A 205 -5.31 -7.96 -22.40
N SER A 206 -6.39 -7.18 -22.34
CA SER A 206 -7.48 -7.40 -21.36
C SER A 206 -8.27 -8.70 -21.62
N LEU A 207 -8.45 -9.10 -22.88
CA LEU A 207 -9.14 -10.34 -23.26
C LEU A 207 -8.26 -11.58 -23.10
N THR A 208 -6.96 -11.44 -23.29
CA THR A 208 -5.99 -12.54 -23.20
C THR A 208 -5.41 -12.71 -21.81
N ALA A 209 -5.59 -11.74 -20.92
CA ALA A 209 -5.13 -11.77 -19.55
C ALA A 209 -5.65 -13.01 -18.80
N ARG A 210 -4.73 -13.69 -18.12
CA ARG A 210 -4.99 -14.92 -17.34
C ARG A 210 -4.69 -14.68 -15.86
N ARG A 211 -5.23 -15.55 -15.00
CA ARG A 211 -4.95 -15.53 -13.56
C ARG A 211 -3.66 -16.30 -13.28
N HIS A 212 -2.57 -15.57 -13.06
CA HIS A 212 -1.24 -16.17 -12.86
C HIS A 212 -1.02 -16.79 -11.47
N TYR A 213 -1.94 -16.57 -10.52
CA TYR A 213 -1.86 -17.14 -9.18
C TYR A 213 -2.51 -18.53 -9.05
N MET A 214 -3.19 -19.01 -10.09
CA MET A 214 -3.81 -20.33 -10.15
C MET A 214 -2.86 -21.33 -10.80
N GLU A 215 -2.49 -22.38 -10.06
CA GLU A 215 -1.57 -23.43 -10.52
C GLU A 215 -2.32 -24.73 -10.72
N LEU A 216 -1.95 -25.51 -11.74
CA LEU A 216 -2.52 -26.84 -11.95
C LEU A 216 -1.91 -27.82 -10.93
N ALA A 217 -2.75 -28.54 -10.19
CA ALA A 217 -2.33 -29.62 -9.32
C ALA A 217 -1.80 -30.80 -10.16
N PRO A 218 -0.68 -31.43 -9.77
CA PRO A 218 -0.17 -32.60 -10.46
C PRO A 218 -1.15 -33.79 -10.31
N VAL A 219 -1.42 -34.48 -11.42
CA VAL A 219 -2.47 -35.52 -11.58
C VAL A 219 -2.15 -36.86 -10.88
N SER A 220 -1.06 -36.98 -10.11
CA SER A 220 -0.64 -38.26 -9.51
C SER A 220 -1.12 -38.39 -8.06
N GLY A 221 -1.94 -39.40 -7.78
CA GLY A 221 -2.58 -39.73 -6.50
C GLY A 221 -1.64 -40.17 -5.36
N GLY A 222 -0.50 -39.51 -5.17
CA GLY A 222 0.20 -39.46 -3.91
C GLY A 222 -0.20 -38.18 -3.18
N ALA A 223 -0.33 -38.23 -1.84
CA ALA A 223 -0.57 -37.05 -1.00
C ALA A 223 0.22 -35.84 -1.53
N CYS A 224 -0.44 -34.69 -1.69
CA CYS A 224 0.12 -33.44 -2.22
C CYS A 224 1.43 -33.01 -1.53
N THR A 225 2.58 -33.58 -1.93
CA THR A 225 3.91 -33.20 -1.45
C THR A 225 4.69 -32.36 -2.46
N LEU A 226 4.08 -31.93 -3.56
CA LEU A 226 4.70 -30.98 -4.49
C LEU A 226 3.82 -29.74 -4.66
N SER A 227 4.40 -28.61 -4.21
CA SER A 227 3.95 -27.21 -4.20
C SER A 227 2.99 -26.72 -3.11
N CYS A 228 2.35 -27.60 -2.33
CA CYS A 228 1.57 -27.18 -1.16
C CYS A 228 2.46 -26.67 -0.01
N GLU A 229 3.69 -27.18 0.16
CA GLU A 229 4.66 -26.67 1.15
C GLU A 229 5.03 -25.19 0.95
N ARG A 230 4.78 -24.59 -0.23
CA ARG A 230 5.11 -23.18 -0.51
C ARG A 230 4.00 -22.22 -0.10
N LEU A 231 2.76 -22.70 -0.02
CA LEU A 231 1.59 -21.96 0.39
C LEU A 231 1.38 -22.27 1.87
N HIS A 232 1.87 -21.40 2.76
CA HIS A 232 1.80 -21.60 4.21
C HIS A 232 0.38 -21.39 4.78
N THR A 233 -0.64 -21.59 3.94
CA THR A 233 -2.08 -21.48 4.19
C THR A 233 -2.78 -22.55 3.39
N ARG A 234 -3.93 -23.06 3.87
CA ARG A 234 -4.63 -24.18 3.23
C ARG A 234 -5.12 -23.75 1.83
N PRO A 235 -4.57 -24.31 0.74
CA PRO A 235 -5.00 -23.94 -0.60
C PRO A 235 -6.44 -24.34 -0.87
N ARG A 236 -7.13 -23.58 -1.72
CA ARG A 236 -8.42 -23.97 -2.31
C ARG A 236 -8.16 -24.63 -3.67
N SER A 237 -8.92 -25.68 -3.98
CA SER A 237 -8.91 -26.32 -5.30
C SER A 237 -10.24 -26.15 -6.03
N VAL A 238 -10.17 -26.04 -7.36
CA VAL A 238 -11.35 -25.98 -8.25
C VAL A 238 -11.09 -26.87 -9.46
N ALA A 239 -12.08 -27.69 -9.84
CA ALA A 239 -11.98 -28.56 -11.01
C ALA A 239 -11.91 -27.75 -12.32
N GLY A 240 -11.00 -28.14 -13.23
CA GLY A 240 -10.93 -27.57 -14.58
C GLY A 240 -12.11 -28.01 -15.46
N ALA A 241 -12.56 -27.13 -16.35
CA ALA A 241 -13.70 -27.36 -17.25
C ALA A 241 -13.51 -28.55 -18.22
N ASP A 242 -12.27 -28.91 -18.55
CA ASP A 242 -11.94 -29.90 -19.59
C ASP A 242 -11.44 -31.24 -19.01
N GLY A 243 -11.70 -31.54 -17.74
CA GLY A 243 -11.17 -32.74 -17.06
C GLY A 243 -9.64 -32.72 -16.87
N GLY A 244 -8.98 -31.59 -17.16
CA GLY A 244 -7.52 -31.41 -17.19
C GLY A 244 -6.82 -31.25 -15.83
N GLY A 245 -7.43 -31.64 -14.72
CA GLY A 245 -6.87 -31.52 -13.37
C GLY A 245 -7.50 -30.44 -12.49
N GLU A 246 -7.16 -30.45 -11.20
CA GLU A 246 -7.61 -29.43 -10.23
C GLU A 246 -6.68 -28.22 -10.24
N TYR A 247 -7.23 -27.01 -10.14
CA TYR A 247 -6.46 -25.78 -9.97
C TYR A 247 -6.36 -25.41 -8.49
N VAL A 248 -5.14 -25.22 -8.00
CA VAL A 248 -4.81 -24.85 -6.62
C VAL A 248 -4.41 -23.38 -6.53
N PHE A 249 -4.96 -22.66 -5.56
CA PHE A 249 -4.62 -21.26 -5.30
C PHE A 249 -4.94 -20.81 -3.86
N ASP A 250 -4.41 -19.64 -3.49
CA ASP A 250 -4.76 -18.96 -2.24
C ASP A 250 -5.99 -18.05 -2.46
N PRO A 251 -7.10 -18.27 -1.72
CA PRO A 251 -8.36 -17.55 -1.91
C PRO A 251 -8.23 -16.04 -1.69
N ARG A 252 -7.24 -15.57 -0.93
CA ARG A 252 -7.04 -14.13 -0.65
C ARG A 252 -6.73 -13.33 -1.91
N PHE A 253 -6.05 -13.92 -2.89
CA PHE A 253 -5.81 -13.28 -4.19
C PHE A 253 -7.12 -13.09 -4.97
N LEU A 254 -7.96 -14.13 -4.99
CA LEU A 254 -9.24 -14.11 -5.70
C LEU A 254 -10.23 -13.11 -5.09
N ILE A 255 -10.31 -13.09 -3.75
CA ILE A 255 -11.17 -12.15 -3.03
C ILE A 255 -10.66 -10.72 -3.26
N PHE A 256 -9.35 -10.49 -3.24
CA PHE A 256 -8.78 -9.17 -3.50
C PHE A 256 -9.06 -8.67 -4.94
N GLU A 257 -9.05 -9.56 -5.94
CA GLU A 257 -9.48 -9.22 -7.31
C GLU A 257 -10.96 -8.82 -7.33
N PHE A 258 -11.81 -9.58 -6.62
CA PHE A 258 -13.26 -9.37 -6.60
C PHE A 258 -13.63 -8.04 -5.95
N THR A 259 -13.12 -7.76 -4.75
CA THR A 259 -13.47 -6.56 -4.00
C THR A 259 -13.02 -5.27 -4.68
N HIS A 260 -11.94 -5.34 -5.47
CA HIS A 260 -11.38 -4.17 -6.15
C HIS A 260 -11.69 -4.13 -7.64
N ASN A 261 -12.46 -5.10 -8.15
CA ASN A 261 -12.79 -5.28 -9.55
C ASN A 261 -11.56 -5.09 -10.46
N MET A 262 -10.49 -5.84 -10.19
CA MET A 262 -9.22 -5.74 -10.91
C MET A 262 -8.63 -7.12 -11.18
N LEU A 263 -7.68 -7.20 -12.12
CA LEU A 263 -6.93 -8.41 -12.42
C LEU A 263 -5.46 -8.22 -12.08
N LEU A 264 -4.89 -9.15 -11.34
CA LEU A 264 -3.50 -9.10 -10.88
C LEU A 264 -2.55 -9.46 -12.02
N ARG A 265 -1.55 -8.62 -12.24
CA ARG A 265 -0.53 -8.84 -13.28
C ARG A 265 0.43 -9.95 -12.86
N GLU A 266 0.97 -10.69 -13.82
CA GLU A 266 1.97 -11.74 -13.57
C GLU A 266 3.13 -11.27 -12.70
N ALA A 267 3.73 -10.13 -13.05
CA ALA A 267 4.84 -9.54 -12.32
C ALA A 267 4.49 -9.25 -10.84
N GLN A 268 3.24 -8.84 -10.57
CA GLN A 268 2.78 -8.60 -9.20
C GLN A 268 2.68 -9.93 -8.43
N VAL A 269 2.08 -10.97 -9.02
CA VAL A 269 1.93 -12.30 -8.40
C VAL A 269 3.29 -12.94 -8.13
N VAL A 270 4.20 -12.91 -9.10
CA VAL A 270 5.57 -13.44 -8.94
C VAL A 270 6.29 -12.74 -7.81
N LEU A 271 6.18 -11.41 -7.73
CA LEU A 271 6.79 -10.64 -6.66
C LEU A 271 6.20 -10.95 -5.29
N LEU A 272 4.86 -11.01 -5.20
CA LEU A 272 4.16 -11.37 -3.98
C LEU A 272 4.61 -12.73 -3.45
N ARG A 273 4.67 -13.75 -4.31
CA ARG A 273 5.18 -15.08 -3.96
C ARG A 273 6.63 -15.04 -3.48
N ARG A 274 7.47 -14.21 -4.10
CA ARG A 274 8.87 -14.01 -3.69
C ARG A 274 8.97 -13.40 -2.29
N PHE A 275 8.16 -12.37 -2.00
CA PHE A 275 8.10 -11.75 -0.66
C PHE A 275 7.56 -12.71 0.39
N LEU A 276 6.51 -13.47 0.09
CA LEU A 276 5.96 -14.46 1.00
C LEU A 276 7.00 -15.55 1.32
N LYS A 277 7.68 -16.08 0.31
CA LYS A 277 8.79 -17.04 0.52
C LYS A 277 9.88 -16.46 1.43
N ALA A 278 10.26 -15.19 1.22
CA ALA A 278 11.24 -14.52 2.07
C ALA A 278 10.76 -14.39 3.52
N PHE A 279 9.51 -13.96 3.71
CA PHE A 279 8.86 -13.86 5.03
C PHE A 279 8.92 -15.18 5.80
N TYR A 280 8.48 -16.28 5.19
CA TYR A 280 8.48 -17.57 5.87
C TYR A 280 9.88 -18.15 6.11
N SER A 281 10.85 -17.81 5.26
CA SER A 281 12.27 -18.14 5.50
C SER A 281 12.93 -17.25 6.56
N GLY A 282 12.24 -16.23 7.09
CA GLY A 282 12.81 -15.26 8.03
C GLY A 282 13.85 -14.32 7.40
N SER A 283 13.87 -14.19 6.08
CA SER A 283 14.82 -13.33 5.37
C SER A 283 14.19 -11.99 4.95
N SER A 284 14.99 -10.92 4.96
CA SER A 284 14.59 -9.62 4.43
C SER A 284 14.83 -9.54 2.92
N LEU A 285 13.88 -8.96 2.19
CA LEU A 285 13.94 -8.79 0.75
C LEU A 285 13.71 -7.33 0.36
N CYS A 286 14.54 -6.80 -0.51
CA CYS A 286 14.32 -5.54 -1.21
C CYS A 286 14.11 -5.81 -2.70
N HIS A 287 13.13 -5.16 -3.31
CA HIS A 287 12.87 -5.30 -4.74
C HIS A 287 12.51 -3.94 -5.35
N GLN A 288 13.22 -3.57 -6.41
CA GLN A 288 12.95 -2.33 -7.12
C GLN A 288 11.78 -2.53 -8.09
N LEU A 289 10.77 -1.67 -7.96
CA LEU A 289 9.64 -1.60 -8.87
C LEU A 289 9.65 -0.26 -9.61
N ILE A 290 9.23 -0.27 -10.87
CA ILE A 290 9.01 0.96 -11.63
C ILE A 290 7.80 1.70 -11.03
N MET A 291 7.82 3.04 -11.09
CA MET A 291 6.69 3.87 -10.68
C MET A 291 5.41 3.44 -11.42
N GLY A 292 4.29 3.35 -10.71
CA GLY A 292 3.00 2.95 -11.29
C GLY A 292 2.75 1.43 -11.42
N GLN A 293 3.69 0.57 -11.00
CA GLN A 293 3.46 -0.89 -11.01
C GLN A 293 2.54 -1.41 -9.87
N GLY A 294 2.05 -0.51 -9.02
CA GLY A 294 1.09 -0.82 -7.97
C GLY A 294 1.70 -1.29 -6.65
N LYS A 295 2.88 -0.75 -6.26
CA LYS A 295 3.53 -1.07 -4.97
C LYS A 295 2.60 -0.76 -3.80
N THR A 296 2.18 0.50 -3.69
CA THR A 296 1.33 1.00 -2.60
C THR A 296 -0.14 0.59 -2.77
N THR A 297 -0.59 0.33 -4.00
CA THR A 297 -2.00 0.04 -4.30
C THR A 297 -2.37 -1.44 -4.30
N VAL A 298 -1.43 -2.34 -4.60
CA VAL A 298 -1.69 -3.78 -4.74
C VAL A 298 -0.75 -4.59 -3.86
N ILE A 299 0.57 -4.43 -4.02
CA ILE A 299 1.55 -5.28 -3.35
C ILE A 299 1.52 -5.11 -1.83
N ALA A 300 1.62 -3.87 -1.34
CA ALA A 300 1.63 -3.61 0.10
C ALA A 300 0.31 -4.00 0.78
N PRO A 301 -0.89 -3.63 0.27
CA PRO A 301 -2.16 -4.09 0.84
C PRO A 301 -2.31 -5.60 0.85
N LEU A 302 -1.95 -6.30 -0.24
CA LEU A 302 -2.10 -7.74 -0.31
C LEU A 302 -1.09 -8.49 0.57
N LEU A 303 0.15 -8.01 0.68
CA LEU A 303 1.11 -8.52 1.66
C LEU A 303 0.60 -8.30 3.08
N SER A 304 0.09 -7.10 3.40
CA SER A 304 -0.50 -6.84 4.71
C SER A 304 -1.69 -7.77 5.00
N LEU A 305 -2.53 -8.05 4.00
CA LEU A 305 -3.66 -8.98 4.13
C LEU A 305 -3.19 -10.41 4.46
N ILE A 306 -2.15 -10.88 3.78
CA ILE A 306 -1.64 -12.24 3.93
C ILE A 306 -0.85 -12.43 5.22
N ILE A 307 -0.03 -11.45 5.60
CA ILE A 307 0.93 -11.54 6.71
C ILE A 307 0.28 -11.27 8.08
N ALA A 308 -0.74 -10.40 8.16
CA ALA A 308 -1.41 -10.13 9.44
C ALA A 308 -2.33 -11.31 9.84
N ASP A 309 -1.72 -12.32 10.43
CA ASP A 309 -2.32 -13.55 10.98
C ASP A 309 -2.84 -13.39 12.41
N GLY A 310 -2.40 -12.35 13.11
CA GLY A 310 -2.70 -12.05 14.53
C GLY A 310 -1.56 -12.40 15.48
N ALA A 311 -0.57 -13.16 15.01
CA ALA A 311 0.69 -13.43 15.69
C ALA A 311 1.71 -12.32 15.40
N HIS A 312 1.82 -11.91 14.13
CA HIS A 312 2.72 -10.87 13.66
C HIS A 312 1.99 -9.52 13.54
N LEU A 313 2.61 -8.45 14.06
CA LEU A 313 2.15 -7.09 13.76
C LEU A 313 2.70 -6.70 12.37
N VAL A 314 1.87 -6.14 11.49
CA VAL A 314 2.32 -5.59 10.21
C VAL A 314 2.52 -4.08 10.35
N VAL A 315 3.72 -3.61 10.03
CA VAL A 315 4.11 -2.20 10.13
C VAL A 315 4.51 -1.68 8.76
N ASN A 316 3.68 -0.82 8.18
CA ASN A 316 3.96 -0.13 6.94
C ASN A 316 4.70 1.17 7.25
N VAL A 317 5.99 1.21 6.90
CA VAL A 317 6.84 2.38 7.05
C VAL A 317 6.83 3.15 5.74
N VAL A 318 6.31 4.38 5.78
CA VAL A 318 6.09 5.20 4.59
C VAL A 318 6.63 6.61 4.84
N PRO A 319 7.26 7.27 3.86
CA PRO A 319 7.66 8.67 4.00
C PRO A 319 6.50 9.58 4.41
N ILE A 320 6.77 10.60 5.23
CA ILE A 320 5.73 11.46 5.84
C ILE A 320 4.80 12.13 4.81
N HIS A 321 5.30 12.46 3.62
CA HIS A 321 4.52 13.06 2.54
C HIS A 321 3.61 12.06 1.82
N LEU A 322 3.93 10.77 1.85
CA LEU A 322 3.11 9.69 1.29
C LEU A 322 2.10 9.13 2.30
N LEU A 323 2.26 9.39 3.60
CA LEU A 323 1.36 8.89 4.65
C LEU A 323 -0.13 9.13 4.39
N PRO A 324 -0.60 10.35 3.99
CA PRO A 324 -2.03 10.56 3.76
C PRO A 324 -2.58 9.70 2.63
N SER A 325 -1.80 9.57 1.53
CA SER A 325 -2.15 8.76 0.37
C SER A 325 -2.14 7.27 0.72
N ALA A 326 -1.07 6.78 1.34
CA ALA A 326 -0.95 5.39 1.78
C ALA A 326 -2.07 5.00 2.76
N ARG A 327 -2.45 5.89 3.68
CA ARG A 327 -3.59 5.68 4.58
C ARG A 327 -4.91 5.55 3.81
N GLY A 328 -5.15 6.41 2.83
CA GLY A 328 -6.36 6.36 2.01
C GLY A 328 -6.46 5.05 1.25
N VAL A 329 -5.37 4.66 0.58
CA VAL A 329 -5.28 3.42 -0.20
C VAL A 329 -5.43 2.18 0.70
N LEU A 330 -4.71 2.10 1.83
CA LEU A 330 -4.84 0.95 2.73
C LEU A 330 -6.24 0.84 3.33
N ARG A 331 -6.88 1.95 3.68
CA ARG A 331 -8.27 1.94 4.20
C ARG A 331 -9.27 1.49 3.13
N ASP A 332 -9.12 1.97 1.90
CA ASP A 332 -9.94 1.53 0.76
C ASP A 332 -9.78 0.02 0.52
N LYS A 333 -8.52 -0.44 0.47
CA LYS A 333 -8.21 -1.83 0.09
C LYS A 333 -8.45 -2.87 1.19
N LEU A 334 -8.23 -2.51 2.45
CA LEU A 334 -8.36 -3.43 3.59
C LEU A 334 -9.73 -3.33 4.28
N GLY A 335 -10.43 -2.20 4.12
CA GLY A 335 -11.74 -1.97 4.70
C GLY A 335 -12.85 -2.78 4.05
N THR A 336 -12.74 -3.05 2.75
CA THR A 336 -13.74 -3.76 1.95
C THR A 336 -13.65 -5.28 2.09
N VAL A 337 -12.42 -5.82 2.04
CA VAL A 337 -12.16 -7.28 2.07
C VAL A 337 -12.39 -7.87 3.45
N GLU A 338 -11.86 -7.24 4.50
CA GLU A 338 -11.78 -7.87 5.83
C GLU A 338 -12.04 -6.89 6.98
N ARG A 339 -12.50 -5.67 6.66
CA ARG A 339 -12.71 -4.60 7.66
C ARG A 339 -11.51 -4.40 8.57
N ARG A 340 -10.29 -4.67 8.07
CA ARG A 340 -9.06 -4.58 8.85
C ARG A 340 -8.75 -3.12 9.15
N PRO A 341 -8.64 -2.74 10.42
CA PRO A 341 -8.37 -1.35 10.76
C PRO A 341 -6.93 -0.97 10.40
N VAL A 342 -6.79 0.22 9.84
CA VAL A 342 -5.49 0.85 9.57
C VAL A 342 -5.27 1.92 10.62
N TYR A 343 -4.28 1.72 11.50
CA TYR A 343 -3.94 2.66 12.55
C TYR A 343 -2.72 3.48 12.15
N GLY A 344 -2.81 4.80 12.30
CA GLY A 344 -1.66 5.68 12.15
C GLY A 344 -1.02 5.95 13.51
N MET A 345 0.30 5.87 13.58
CA MET A 345 1.07 6.25 14.77
C MET A 345 2.06 7.35 14.42
N ARG A 346 2.03 8.44 15.20
CA ARG A 346 3.05 9.48 15.22
C ARG A 346 3.70 9.49 16.60
N PHE A 347 5.01 9.62 16.63
CA PHE A 347 5.77 9.61 17.86
C PHE A 347 6.94 10.59 17.74
N ASP A 348 7.00 11.54 18.66
CA ASP A 348 8.08 12.50 18.77
C ASP A 348 8.78 12.34 20.12
N ARG A 349 9.96 12.96 20.29
CA ARG A 349 10.69 12.94 21.57
C ARG A 349 9.85 13.37 22.79
N TYR A 350 8.88 14.27 22.57
CA TYR A 350 8.03 14.82 23.62
C TYR A 350 6.76 13.99 23.87
N THR A 351 6.50 12.98 23.04
CA THR A 351 5.32 12.12 23.22
C THR A 351 5.45 11.32 24.51
N ARG A 352 4.49 11.48 25.44
CA ARG A 352 4.47 10.72 26.69
C ARG A 352 4.22 9.24 26.40
N VAL A 353 5.11 8.39 26.89
CA VAL A 353 4.96 6.94 26.78
C VAL A 353 3.99 6.46 27.86
N THR A 354 2.94 5.77 27.44
CA THR A 354 1.87 5.29 28.32
C THR A 354 1.59 3.83 28.05
N HIS A 355 1.15 3.08 29.06
CA HIS A 355 0.72 1.68 28.87
C HIS A 355 -0.44 1.54 27.87
N SER A 356 -1.26 2.57 27.70
CA SER A 356 -2.33 2.59 26.70
C SER A 356 -1.81 2.58 25.25
N LEU A 357 -0.61 3.12 25.00
CA LEU A 357 0.03 3.06 23.69
C LEU A 357 0.44 1.61 23.36
N LEU A 358 1.06 0.92 24.32
CA LEU A 358 1.41 -0.50 24.18
C LEU A 358 0.16 -1.37 24.03
N ALA A 359 -0.88 -1.12 24.83
CA ALA A 359 -2.15 -1.84 24.74
C ALA A 359 -2.80 -1.66 23.37
N ARG A 360 -2.74 -0.45 22.79
CA ARG A 360 -3.21 -0.17 21.43
C ARG A 360 -2.43 -0.95 20.37
N LEU A 361 -1.09 -1.02 20.46
CA LEU A 361 -0.29 -1.83 19.54
C LEU A 361 -0.63 -3.33 19.64
N GLY A 362 -0.80 -3.84 20.86
CA GLY A 362 -1.24 -5.22 21.09
C GLY A 362 -2.67 -5.48 20.61
N HIS A 363 -3.56 -4.48 20.70
CA HIS A 363 -4.89 -4.56 20.12
C HIS A 363 -4.82 -4.61 18.58
N THR A 364 -4.04 -3.71 17.95
CA THR A 364 -3.82 -3.70 16.49
C THR A 364 -3.36 -5.06 15.98
N ARG A 365 -2.42 -5.70 16.68
CA ARG A 365 -1.96 -7.06 16.35
C ARG A 365 -3.11 -8.07 16.41
N ARG A 366 -3.88 -8.08 17.51
CA ARG A 366 -4.99 -9.02 17.73
C ARG A 366 -6.11 -8.90 16.69
N VAL A 367 -6.44 -7.68 16.29
CA VAL A 367 -7.46 -7.42 15.25
C VAL A 367 -6.93 -7.54 13.82
N ARG A 368 -5.70 -8.07 13.65
CA ARG A 368 -5.02 -8.21 12.34
C ARG A 368 -4.92 -6.88 11.58
N GLY A 369 -4.86 -5.78 12.32
CA GLY A 369 -4.77 -4.43 11.76
C GLY A 369 -3.37 -4.11 11.25
N VAL A 370 -3.30 -3.08 10.41
CA VAL A 370 -2.04 -2.57 9.84
C VAL A 370 -1.64 -1.29 10.55
N LEU A 371 -0.42 -1.23 11.04
CA LEU A 371 0.16 -0.01 11.61
C LEU A 371 0.87 0.77 10.51
N LEU A 372 0.47 2.03 10.30
CA LEU A 372 1.14 2.96 9.42
C LEU A 372 1.98 3.94 10.25
N ILE A 373 3.29 4.02 9.97
CA ILE A 373 4.24 4.83 10.72
C ILE A 373 5.22 5.52 9.77
N ASP A 374 5.64 6.74 10.10
CA ASP A 374 6.76 7.40 9.43
C ASP A 374 8.11 6.95 10.02
N PRO A 375 9.19 6.99 9.22
CA PRO A 375 10.54 6.64 9.71
C PRO A 375 10.98 7.51 10.89
N THR A 376 10.52 8.77 10.95
CA THR A 376 10.86 9.72 12.01
C THR A 376 10.31 9.29 13.37
N SER A 377 9.10 8.74 13.38
CA SER A 377 8.44 8.22 14.58
C SER A 377 9.09 6.94 15.08
N LEU A 378 9.40 6.00 14.18
CA LEU A 378 10.08 4.76 14.55
C LEU A 378 11.45 5.04 15.21
N LYS A 379 12.21 5.98 14.63
CA LYS A 379 13.50 6.40 15.19
C LYS A 379 13.36 7.15 16.51
N SER A 380 12.35 8.02 16.65
CA SER A 380 12.10 8.72 17.90
C SER A 380 11.79 7.76 19.06
N ILE A 381 11.09 6.64 18.81
CA ILE A 381 10.86 5.59 19.82
C ILE A 381 12.18 4.96 20.25
N MET A 382 13.03 4.58 19.29
CA MET A 382 14.35 3.98 19.57
C MET A 382 15.27 4.93 20.34
N LEU A 383 15.34 6.20 19.91
CA LEU A 383 16.19 7.20 20.55
C LEU A 383 15.71 7.54 21.96
N LYS A 384 14.40 7.67 22.17
CA LYS A 384 13.85 7.92 23.50
C LYS A 384 14.16 6.77 24.47
N PHE A 385 14.16 5.54 23.97
CA PHE A 385 14.57 4.36 24.76
C PHE A 385 16.05 4.42 25.15
N ILE A 386 16.93 4.71 24.18
CA ILE A 386 18.38 4.84 24.41
C ILE A 386 18.68 5.98 25.38
N GLU A 387 18.06 7.16 25.19
CA GLU A 387 18.20 8.32 26.08
C GLU A 387 17.74 7.99 27.50
N GLY A 388 16.62 7.27 27.65
CA GLY A 388 16.14 6.80 28.94
C GLY A 388 17.15 5.88 29.64
N ILE A 389 17.77 4.94 28.92
CA ILE A 389 18.81 4.06 29.47
C ILE A 389 20.06 4.85 29.86
N ALA A 390 20.59 5.67 28.95
CA ALA A 390 21.81 6.47 29.20
C ALA A 390 21.64 7.43 30.38
N THR A 391 20.43 7.97 30.57
CA THR A 391 20.07 8.80 31.74
C THR A 391 20.06 7.98 33.03
N LEU A 392 19.52 6.75 33.00
CA LEU A 392 19.51 5.84 34.15
C LEU A 392 20.92 5.33 34.52
N GLU A 393 21.80 5.15 33.54
CA GLU A 393 23.20 4.79 33.74
C GLU A 393 24.06 5.97 34.23
N GLY A 394 23.54 7.19 34.09
CA GLY A 394 24.18 8.44 34.52
C GLY A 394 25.21 8.97 33.53
N GLU A 395 25.14 8.59 32.26
CA GLU A 395 25.98 9.09 31.18
C GLU A 395 25.55 10.49 30.72
N VAL A 396 24.25 10.76 30.76
CA VAL A 396 23.67 12.07 30.40
C VAL A 396 23.33 12.85 31.68
N PRO A 397 23.85 14.08 31.87
CA PRO A 397 23.45 14.91 33.01
C PRO A 397 21.97 15.28 32.88
N VAL A 398 21.17 14.93 33.89
CA VAL A 398 19.76 15.37 33.95
C VAL A 398 19.73 16.88 34.15
N VAL A 399 19.45 17.60 33.06
CA VAL A 399 19.23 19.04 33.11
C VAL A 399 17.89 19.28 33.80
N HIS A 400 17.94 19.94 34.96
CA HIS A 400 16.76 20.33 35.71
C HIS A 400 15.93 21.31 34.88
N ALA A 401 14.83 20.83 34.30
CA ALA A 401 13.79 21.68 33.72
C ALA A 401 12.92 22.25 34.84
N ASN A 402 13.49 23.06 35.74
CA ASN A 402 12.75 23.93 36.64
C ASN A 402 13.56 25.20 36.90
N SER A 403 12.99 26.34 36.53
CA SER A 403 13.53 27.68 36.66
C SER A 403 13.50 28.19 38.11
N SER A 404 14.30 27.59 39.01
CA SER A 404 14.40 28.03 40.41
C SER A 404 15.82 28.10 40.97
N ASP A 405 16.86 28.13 40.12
CA ASP A 405 18.24 27.87 40.55
C ASP A 405 19.14 29.11 40.70
N LEU A 406 18.56 30.32 40.87
CA LEU A 406 19.40 31.49 41.18
C LEU A 406 20.05 31.37 42.57
N ARG A 407 19.40 30.68 43.52
CA ARG A 407 19.95 30.42 44.86
C ARG A 407 21.00 29.32 44.85
N GLU A 408 20.87 28.32 43.99
CA GLU A 408 21.86 27.24 43.88
C GLU A 408 23.14 27.69 43.18
N GLU A 409 23.08 28.64 42.25
CA GLU A 409 24.26 29.18 41.57
C GLU A 409 25.20 29.95 42.52
N ILE A 410 24.63 30.68 43.49
CA ILE A 410 25.41 31.43 44.50
C ILE A 410 26.12 30.45 45.45
N VAL A 411 25.43 29.40 45.88
CA VAL A 411 26.02 28.33 46.72
C VAL A 411 27.09 27.57 45.93
N HIS A 412 26.90 27.36 44.63
CA HIS A 412 27.87 26.71 43.74
C HIS A 412 29.13 27.55 43.48
N ARG A 413 29.04 28.89 43.43
CA ARG A 413 30.23 29.76 43.35
C ARG A 413 31.04 29.73 44.65
N LEU A 414 30.36 29.72 45.80
CA LEU A 414 31.01 29.59 47.10
C LEU A 414 31.71 28.24 47.28
N GLN A 415 31.13 27.14 46.78
CA GLN A 415 31.76 25.82 46.85
C GLN A 415 32.95 25.64 45.90
N ARG A 416 32.98 26.34 44.75
CA ARG A 416 34.16 26.35 43.86
C ARG A 416 35.36 27.09 44.46
N LEU A 417 35.11 28.13 45.26
CA LEU A 417 36.14 28.83 46.02
C LEU A 417 36.78 27.96 47.12
N LEU A 418 36.08 26.92 47.58
CA LEU A 418 36.51 26.05 48.68
C LEU A 418 37.14 24.70 48.24
N GLY A 419 37.46 24.52 46.95
CA GLY A 419 38.35 23.43 46.50
C GLY A 419 37.80 22.00 46.57
N PHE A 420 36.52 21.77 46.86
CA PHE A 420 35.94 20.43 46.92
C PHE A 420 35.61 19.87 45.53
N ARG A 421 36.59 19.20 44.90
CA ARG A 421 36.40 18.46 43.64
C ARG A 421 35.72 17.11 43.91
N ARG A 422 34.39 17.07 43.95
CA ARG A 422 33.62 15.81 43.90
C ARG A 422 33.16 15.54 42.46
N LYS A 423 33.59 14.41 41.88
CA LYS A 423 32.88 13.77 40.75
C LYS A 423 31.48 13.42 41.26
N ARG A 424 30.46 14.22 40.94
CA ARG A 424 29.11 13.99 41.41
C ARG A 424 28.29 13.39 40.27
N ARG A 425 27.89 12.11 40.42
CA ARG A 425 26.69 11.58 39.77
C ARG A 425 25.54 12.50 40.18
N VAL A 426 24.95 13.21 39.22
CA VAL A 426 23.74 14.00 39.47
C VAL A 426 22.64 12.98 39.79
N SER A 427 22.25 12.89 41.05
CA SER A 427 21.19 11.98 41.48
C SER A 427 19.86 12.52 40.95
N VAL A 428 19.31 11.87 39.93
CA VAL A 428 17.91 12.00 39.54
C VAL A 428 17.04 11.84 40.80
N GLY A 429 16.04 12.70 40.99
CA GLY A 429 15.12 12.54 42.12
C GLY A 429 14.52 11.14 42.11
N ARG A 430 14.41 10.48 43.28
CA ARG A 430 13.94 9.07 43.39
C ARG A 430 12.59 8.81 42.69
N THR A 431 11.72 9.81 42.60
CA THR A 431 10.45 9.78 41.87
C THR A 431 10.65 9.80 40.35
N GLN A 432 11.46 10.73 39.85
CA GLN A 432 11.78 10.86 38.42
C GLN A 432 12.57 9.65 37.88
N GLU A 433 13.45 9.06 38.69
CA GLU A 433 14.14 7.83 38.33
C GLU A 433 13.15 6.66 38.17
N ARG A 434 12.14 6.57 39.06
CA ARG A 434 11.07 5.55 38.95
C ARG A 434 10.21 5.77 37.71
N GLU A 435 9.85 7.00 37.40
CA GLU A 435 9.08 7.35 36.20
C GLU A 435 9.84 7.03 34.92
N LEU A 436 11.12 7.41 34.85
CA LEU A 436 11.99 7.08 33.72
C LEU A 436 12.15 5.56 33.56
N ARG A 437 12.35 4.80 34.64
CA ARG A 437 12.38 3.34 34.58
C ARG A 437 11.07 2.75 34.05
N ALA A 438 9.93 3.27 34.49
CA ALA A 438 8.62 2.82 34.01
C ALA A 438 8.44 3.12 32.52
N GLU A 439 8.78 4.34 32.07
CA GLU A 439 8.74 4.75 30.67
C GLU A 439 9.67 3.90 29.80
N SER A 440 10.94 3.72 30.20
CA SER A 440 11.91 2.87 29.51
C SER A 440 11.46 1.41 29.46
N SER A 441 10.80 0.90 30.51
CA SER A 441 10.22 -0.45 30.50
C SER A 441 9.11 -0.61 29.47
N VAL A 442 8.24 0.40 29.30
CA VAL A 442 7.17 0.36 28.28
C VAL A 442 7.77 0.46 26.88
N LEU A 443 8.76 1.33 26.68
CA LEU A 443 9.49 1.44 25.41
C LEU A 443 10.19 0.13 25.04
N ALA A 444 10.82 -0.56 25.99
CA ALA A 444 11.43 -1.87 25.77
C ALA A 444 10.40 -2.89 25.27
N GLN A 445 9.21 -2.93 25.87
CA GLN A 445 8.13 -3.83 25.44
C GLN A 445 7.62 -3.46 24.04
N MET A 446 7.49 -2.17 23.73
CA MET A 446 7.12 -1.71 22.38
C MET A 446 8.17 -2.14 21.34
N LEU A 447 9.46 -1.95 21.62
CA LEU A 447 10.55 -2.36 20.73
C LEU A 447 10.63 -3.89 20.58
N SER A 448 10.34 -4.65 21.64
CA SER A 448 10.20 -6.10 21.56
C SER A 448 9.06 -6.51 20.63
N LEU A 449 7.93 -5.79 20.67
CA LEU A 449 6.81 -6.02 19.77
C LEU A 449 7.18 -5.68 18.32
N PHE A 450 7.90 -4.58 18.09
CA PHE A 450 8.42 -4.23 16.76
C PHE A 450 9.44 -5.25 16.23
N ARG A 451 10.26 -5.84 17.10
CA ARG A 451 11.23 -6.87 16.69
C ARG A 451 10.56 -8.15 16.18
N GLY A 452 9.40 -8.50 16.72
CA GLY A 452 8.56 -9.61 16.23
C GLY A 452 7.57 -9.20 15.14
N SER A 453 7.61 -7.95 14.67
CA SER A 453 6.72 -7.42 13.65
C SER A 453 7.34 -7.54 12.26
N VAL A 454 6.50 -7.49 11.22
CA VAL A 454 6.95 -7.47 9.83
C VAL A 454 6.85 -6.04 9.30
N GLY A 455 7.99 -5.48 8.93
CA GLY A 455 8.08 -4.16 8.32
C GLY A 455 7.93 -4.22 6.81
N LEU A 456 6.92 -3.52 6.26
CA LEU A 456 6.84 -3.22 4.83
C LEU A 456 7.31 -1.78 4.60
N LEU A 457 8.46 -1.61 3.93
CA LEU A 457 9.11 -0.31 3.75
C LEU A 457 8.83 0.20 2.33
N ASP A 458 8.18 1.37 2.21
CA ASP A 458 7.95 2.04 0.93
C ASP A 458 9.03 3.11 0.69
N GLU A 459 9.47 3.28 -0.57
CA GLU A 459 10.60 4.16 -0.93
C GLU A 459 11.86 3.92 -0.07
N VAL A 460 12.34 2.66 -0.07
CA VAL A 460 13.50 2.19 0.73
C VAL A 460 14.75 3.05 0.49
N ASP A 461 14.95 3.52 -0.74
CA ASP A 461 16.01 4.44 -1.13
C ASP A 461 15.93 5.78 -0.37
N VAL A 462 14.73 6.29 -0.12
CA VAL A 462 14.51 7.49 0.69
C VAL A 462 14.62 7.18 2.19
N LEU A 463 14.03 6.07 2.64
CA LEU A 463 13.97 5.70 4.06
C LEU A 463 15.34 5.34 4.64
N LEU A 464 16.14 4.59 3.89
CA LEU A 464 17.44 4.08 4.31
C LEU A 464 18.61 4.92 3.81
N HIS A 465 18.35 6.10 3.23
CA HIS A 465 19.43 6.99 2.78
C HIS A 465 20.35 7.36 3.95
N PRO A 466 21.65 6.97 3.94
CA PRO A 466 22.54 7.09 5.11
C PRO A 466 22.56 8.51 5.69
N LEU A 467 22.73 9.53 4.83
CA LEU A 467 22.77 10.93 5.25
C LEU A 467 21.46 11.45 5.86
N ARG A 468 20.28 11.04 5.38
CA ARG A 468 19.00 11.49 5.98
C ARG A 468 18.67 10.70 7.23
N SER A 469 19.11 9.45 7.27
CA SER A 469 18.74 8.49 8.28
C SER A 469 19.61 8.63 9.54
N GLU A 470 20.87 9.05 9.42
CA GLU A 470 21.83 9.13 10.54
C GLU A 470 22.18 10.57 10.97
N LEU A 471 22.21 11.55 10.07
CA LEU A 471 22.63 12.93 10.42
C LEU A 471 21.52 13.83 11.02
N ASN A 472 20.27 13.37 11.04
CA ASN A 472 19.11 14.20 11.45
C ASN A 472 18.56 13.89 12.85
N TRP A 473 19.25 13.08 13.65
CA TRP A 473 18.80 12.74 15.00
C TRP A 473 19.72 13.32 16.07
N PRO A 474 19.73 14.66 16.23
CA PRO A 474 20.50 15.28 17.28
C PRO A 474 19.99 14.78 18.64
N HIS A 475 20.92 14.33 19.47
CA HIS A 475 20.69 14.03 20.87
C HIS A 475 20.95 15.30 21.71
N GLY A 476 20.20 15.49 22.80
CA GLY A 476 20.34 16.64 23.70
C GLY A 476 19.38 17.81 23.43
N ASP A 477 19.67 18.95 24.05
CA ASP A 477 18.80 20.13 24.00
C ASP A 477 18.91 20.91 22.69
N ARG A 478 17.78 21.47 22.25
CA ARG A 478 17.75 22.37 21.09
C ARG A 478 18.32 23.71 21.51
N ASN A 479 19.63 23.88 21.30
CA ASN A 479 20.25 25.19 21.43
C ASN A 479 19.93 26.04 20.20
N THR A 480 19.62 27.31 20.40
CA THR A 480 19.55 28.26 19.30
C THR A 480 20.92 28.28 18.61
N ILE A 481 20.91 28.11 17.30
CA ILE A 481 22.13 28.17 16.51
C ILE A 481 22.71 29.58 16.70
N ASN A 482 24.02 29.67 16.99
CA ASN A 482 24.68 30.95 17.21
C ASN A 482 24.35 31.96 16.08
N PHE A 483 23.91 33.16 16.47
CA PHE A 483 23.40 34.27 15.64
C PHE A 483 22.03 34.09 14.97
N ALA A 484 21.20 33.08 15.32
CA ALA A 484 19.81 33.04 14.84
C ALA A 484 18.98 34.22 15.39
N PRO A 485 18.14 34.91 14.59
CA PRO A 485 17.78 34.61 13.18
C PRO A 485 18.71 35.22 12.13
N LEU A 486 19.64 36.12 12.51
CA LEU A 486 20.51 36.89 11.62
C LEU A 486 21.55 36.05 10.86
N ARG A 487 21.87 34.85 11.35
CA ARG A 487 22.89 33.95 10.80
C ARG A 487 22.78 33.74 9.30
N TRP A 488 21.55 33.67 8.79
CA TRP A 488 21.29 33.40 7.36
C TRP A 488 21.07 34.69 6.55
N GLN A 489 20.86 35.83 7.20
CA GLN A 489 20.59 37.10 6.51
C GLN A 489 21.79 37.59 5.72
N LEU A 490 23.00 37.59 6.32
CA LEU A 490 24.21 38.00 5.60
C LEU A 490 24.57 37.07 4.43
N PRO A 491 24.54 35.72 4.58
CA PRO A 491 24.70 34.83 3.43
C PRO A 491 23.67 35.07 2.31
N PHE A 492 22.39 35.26 2.64
CA PHE A 492 21.36 35.56 1.63
C PHE A 492 21.61 36.91 0.95
N HIS A 493 21.98 37.93 1.72
CA HIS A 493 22.36 39.24 1.17
C HIS A 493 23.53 39.10 0.19
N LEU A 494 24.60 38.40 0.55
CA LEU A 494 25.74 38.19 -0.34
C LEU A 494 25.36 37.42 -1.62
N LEU A 495 24.50 36.40 -1.50
CA LEU A 495 24.02 35.62 -2.64
C LEU A 495 23.15 36.45 -3.58
N ASP A 496 22.30 37.35 -3.05
CA ASP A 496 21.52 38.27 -3.88
C ASP A 496 22.45 39.09 -4.78
N GLY A 497 23.58 39.59 -4.28
CA GLY A 497 24.54 40.36 -5.07
C GLY A 497 25.14 39.58 -6.26
N VAL A 498 25.39 38.28 -6.08
CA VAL A 498 25.95 37.40 -7.12
C VAL A 498 24.89 36.93 -8.12
N LEU A 499 23.66 36.68 -7.65
CA LEU A 499 22.58 36.11 -8.45
C LEU A 499 21.71 37.18 -9.13
N TYR A 500 21.78 38.44 -8.69
CA TYR A 500 21.03 39.54 -9.26
C TYR A 500 21.26 39.74 -10.77
N PRO A 501 22.48 39.62 -11.33
CA PRO A 501 22.69 39.78 -12.78
C PRO A 501 21.87 38.79 -13.63
N ALA A 502 21.65 37.58 -13.12
CA ALA A 502 20.87 36.54 -13.79
C ALA A 502 19.36 36.66 -13.53
N THR A 503 18.97 36.95 -12.28
CA THR A 503 17.57 36.87 -11.85
C THR A 503 16.84 38.21 -11.86
N ARG A 504 17.58 39.33 -11.80
CA ARG A 504 17.09 40.71 -11.60
C ARG A 504 16.14 40.85 -10.40
N LYS A 505 16.27 39.96 -9.42
CA LYS A 505 15.47 39.92 -8.19
C LYS A 505 16.41 39.80 -6.99
N CYS A 506 16.03 40.45 -5.90
CA CYS A 506 16.66 40.27 -4.59
C CYS A 506 15.62 39.72 -3.61
N THR A 507 16.08 38.98 -2.61
CA THR A 507 15.24 38.28 -1.65
C THR A 507 14.69 39.22 -0.56
N ALA A 508 15.34 40.37 -0.34
CA ALA A 508 14.95 41.36 0.67
C ALA A 508 14.96 42.81 0.12
N ALA A 509 14.20 43.71 0.76
CA ALA A 509 13.89 45.08 0.29
C ALA A 509 15.09 46.07 0.24
N TRP A 510 16.31 45.62 0.55
CA TRP A 510 17.53 46.44 0.61
C TRP A 510 17.93 47.04 -0.75
N HIS A 511 17.38 46.50 -1.85
CA HIS A 511 17.62 46.95 -3.22
C HIS A 511 16.98 48.31 -3.55
N GLU A 512 16.15 48.88 -2.67
CA GLU A 512 15.48 50.18 -2.90
C GLU A 512 16.39 51.39 -2.66
N SER A 513 17.53 51.19 -1.99
CA SER A 513 18.50 52.27 -1.80
C SER A 513 19.23 52.59 -3.11
N PRO A 514 19.47 53.88 -3.42
CA PRO A 514 20.20 54.27 -4.64
C PRO A 514 21.65 53.74 -4.63
N GLU A 515 22.27 53.60 -3.46
CA GLU A 515 23.60 52.98 -3.31
C GLU A 515 23.58 51.49 -3.68
N ALA A 516 22.53 50.75 -3.28
CA ALA A 516 22.35 49.34 -3.67
C ALA A 516 22.22 49.16 -5.18
N LEU A 517 21.36 49.97 -5.83
CA LEU A 517 21.14 49.86 -7.27
C LEU A 517 22.42 50.14 -8.08
N LEU A 518 23.23 51.10 -7.64
CA LEU A 518 24.53 51.39 -8.25
C LEU A 518 25.52 50.23 -8.07
N LEU A 519 25.57 49.62 -6.89
CA LEU A 519 26.44 48.46 -6.63
C LEU A 519 25.99 47.22 -7.41
N LEU A 520 24.69 46.95 -7.48
CA LEU A 520 24.12 45.85 -8.26
C LEU A 520 24.34 46.06 -9.77
N GLY A 521 24.28 47.30 -10.25
CA GLY A 521 24.66 47.67 -11.62
C GLY A 521 26.12 47.35 -11.92
N ARG A 522 27.04 47.73 -11.01
CA ARG A 522 28.47 47.40 -11.15
C ARG A 522 28.75 45.90 -11.09
N LEU A 523 28.10 45.18 -10.19
CA LEU A 523 28.18 43.72 -10.11
C LEU A 523 27.67 43.05 -11.39
N THR A 524 26.60 43.58 -11.98
CA THR A 524 26.09 43.11 -13.28
C THR A 524 27.11 43.30 -14.37
N SER A 525 27.67 44.50 -14.53
CA SER A 525 28.67 44.77 -15.57
C SER A 525 29.95 43.94 -15.37
N ALA A 526 30.38 43.72 -14.12
CA ALA A 526 31.50 42.85 -13.81
C ALA A 526 31.19 41.39 -14.21
N MET A 527 30.00 40.88 -13.89
CA MET A 527 29.62 39.52 -14.27
C MET A 527 29.48 39.34 -15.79
N GLU A 528 28.96 40.33 -16.51
CA GLU A 528 28.92 40.34 -17.98
C GLU A 528 30.33 40.35 -18.60
N LEU A 529 31.26 41.12 -18.04
CA LEU A 529 32.67 41.10 -18.44
C LEU A 529 33.29 39.73 -18.19
N GLY A 530 33.07 39.15 -17.01
CA GLY A 530 33.56 37.82 -16.66
C GLY A 530 33.04 36.71 -17.57
N VAL A 531 31.80 36.84 -18.07
CA VAL A 531 31.26 35.92 -19.09
C VAL A 531 31.95 36.10 -20.44
N ARG A 532 32.23 37.34 -20.85
CA ARG A 532 32.95 37.63 -22.12
C ARG A 532 34.39 37.15 -22.08
N GLU A 533 35.05 37.23 -20.93
CA GLU A 533 36.45 36.82 -20.73
C GLU A 533 36.58 35.34 -20.35
N PHE A 534 35.49 34.57 -20.35
CA PHE A 534 35.46 33.16 -19.91
C PHE A 534 35.98 32.95 -18.47
N ALA A 535 35.89 33.98 -17.63
CA ALA A 535 36.21 33.92 -16.20
C ALA A 535 35.01 33.46 -15.35
N VAL A 536 33.79 33.61 -15.87
CA VAL A 536 32.53 33.20 -15.24
C VAL A 536 31.64 32.50 -16.27
N GLN A 537 31.04 31.38 -15.90
CA GLN A 537 29.99 30.72 -16.66
C GLN A 537 28.62 31.07 -16.04
N SER A 538 27.62 31.38 -16.86
CA SER A 538 26.28 31.77 -16.38
C SER A 538 25.20 30.70 -16.54
N THR A 539 25.38 29.73 -17.44
CA THR A 539 24.40 28.67 -17.76
C THR A 539 25.02 27.27 -17.64
N PRO A 540 24.34 26.27 -17.02
CA PRO A 540 23.01 26.34 -16.41
C PRO A 540 22.98 27.03 -15.03
N HIS A 541 24.13 27.20 -14.37
CA HIS A 541 24.28 27.92 -13.11
C HIS A 541 25.51 28.83 -13.15
N THR A 542 25.54 29.85 -12.29
CA THR A 542 26.68 30.76 -12.16
C THR A 542 27.88 30.02 -11.53
N VAL A 543 28.96 29.88 -12.29
CA VAL A 543 30.20 29.23 -11.83
C VAL A 543 31.37 30.17 -12.09
N LEU A 544 32.16 30.43 -11.05
CA LEU A 544 33.44 31.12 -11.17
C LEU A 544 34.48 30.14 -11.74
N LEU A 545 35.03 30.45 -12.91
CA LEU A 545 36.04 29.62 -13.58
C LEU A 545 37.46 30.05 -13.21
N GLN A 546 37.67 31.35 -12.96
CA GLN A 546 38.98 31.92 -12.66
C GLN A 546 39.00 32.62 -11.30
N ARG A 547 39.89 32.16 -10.40
CA ARG A 547 40.04 32.74 -9.06
C ARG A 547 40.61 34.16 -9.06
N GLY A 548 41.50 34.48 -10.01
CA GLY A 548 42.10 35.82 -10.13
C GLY A 548 41.04 36.89 -10.36
N PHE A 549 40.10 36.62 -11.28
CA PHE A 549 38.94 37.48 -11.53
C PHE A 549 38.12 37.72 -10.26
N TYR A 550 37.86 36.69 -9.44
CA TYR A 550 37.15 36.90 -8.18
C TYR A 550 37.88 37.85 -7.23
N CYS A 551 39.18 37.67 -7.02
CA CYS A 551 39.93 38.49 -6.07
C CYS A 551 40.07 39.95 -6.54
N GLU A 552 40.27 40.16 -7.84
CA GLU A 552 40.54 41.48 -8.40
C GLU A 552 39.27 42.30 -8.70
N THR A 553 38.21 41.65 -9.18
CA THR A 553 37.00 42.35 -9.66
C THR A 553 35.77 42.14 -8.78
N LEU A 554 35.43 40.89 -8.43
CA LEU A 554 34.21 40.59 -7.69
C LEU A 554 34.32 40.85 -6.18
N GLN A 555 35.43 40.46 -5.55
CA GLN A 555 35.63 40.56 -4.11
C GLN A 555 35.52 42.01 -3.60
N PRO A 556 36.12 43.04 -4.24
CA PRO A 556 35.94 44.42 -3.80
C PRO A 556 34.48 44.90 -3.87
N LEU A 557 33.74 44.47 -4.90
CA LEU A 557 32.32 44.82 -5.07
C LEU A 557 31.43 44.10 -4.06
N LEU A 558 31.66 42.81 -3.84
CA LEU A 558 30.95 42.02 -2.83
C LEU A 558 31.28 42.48 -1.40
N THR A 559 32.48 43.00 -1.16
CA THR A 559 32.84 43.60 0.14
C THR A 559 32.04 44.87 0.39
N ARG A 560 31.89 45.74 -0.62
CA ARG A 560 31.02 46.93 -0.53
C ARG A 560 29.56 46.55 -0.35
N TRP A 561 29.12 45.50 -1.03
CA TRP A 561 27.78 44.93 -0.86
C TRP A 561 27.56 44.38 0.55
N ALA A 562 28.55 43.68 1.13
CA ALA A 562 28.52 43.23 2.52
C ALA A 562 28.47 44.39 3.52
N LEU A 563 29.24 45.45 3.27
CA LEU A 563 29.26 46.65 4.10
C LEU A 563 27.90 47.36 4.11
N LEU A 564 27.16 47.32 3.00
CA LEU A 564 25.80 47.86 2.94
C LEU A 564 24.85 47.16 3.92
N TRP A 565 25.04 45.86 4.17
CA TRP A 565 24.24 45.10 5.15
C TRP A 565 24.67 45.35 6.60
N LEU A 566 25.93 45.71 6.81
CA LEU A 566 26.47 46.02 8.15
C LEU A 566 26.12 47.44 8.62
N ARG A 567 25.72 48.32 7.71
CA ARG A 567 25.20 49.67 7.99
C ARG A 567 23.72 49.59 8.32
#